data_AF-V9HE44-F1
#
_entry.id   AF-V9HE44-F1
#
_cell.length_a   1.000
_cell.length_b   1.000
_cell.length_c   1.000
_cell.angle_alpha   90.00
_cell.angle_beta   90.00
_cell.angle_gamma   90.00
#
_symmetry.space_group_name_H-M   'P 1'
#
loop_
_entity.id
_entity.type
_entity.pdbx_description
1 polymer ?
#
loop_
_entity_poly.entity_id
_entity_poly.type
_entity_poly.pdbx_seq_one_letter_code
_entity_poly.pdbx_strand_id
1 'polypeptide(L)'
;MKRLSALLIAIWLGMQMGFAYIVSPVLFTNTLLSNGMATRLMGSLFQLSNGLGVVTWVVVWLNCRGNPYWGESRANRVRQWIIVMIMGLLVSLLLGWVVKYFPDNVLVHWLGGGFGVWRGSWHLLNMGVVLLGLGLAIRLLRLDNQN
;
A
#
# COMPACT_ATOMS: atom_id res chain seq x y z
N MET A 1 -6.97 21.93 3.86
CA MET A 1 -6.29 21.27 2.74
C MET A 1 -6.87 19.88 2.58
N LYS A 2 -7.76 19.67 1.59
CA LYS A 2 -8.63 18.48 1.59
C LYS A 2 -8.76 17.82 0.21
N ARG A 3 -8.90 18.61 -0.86
CA ARG A 3 -9.06 18.09 -2.24
C ARG A 3 -7.80 17.40 -2.79
N LEU A 4 -6.62 17.99 -2.64
CA LEU A 4 -5.38 17.40 -3.15
C LEU A 4 -5.06 16.07 -2.46
N SER A 5 -5.19 16.02 -1.13
CA SER A 5 -4.95 14.82 -0.33
C SER A 5 -5.98 13.71 -0.63
N ALA A 6 -7.26 14.07 -0.76
CA ALA A 6 -8.30 13.12 -1.17
C ALA A 6 -8.04 12.58 -2.59
N LEU A 7 -7.60 13.44 -3.50
CA LEU A 7 -7.27 13.07 -4.88
C LEU A 7 -6.05 12.15 -4.93
N LEU A 8 -4.99 12.45 -4.17
CA LEU A 8 -3.81 11.58 -4.02
C LEU A 8 -4.18 10.20 -3.45
N ILE A 9 -5.00 10.17 -2.38
CA ILE A 9 -5.47 8.89 -1.80
C ILE A 9 -6.31 8.11 -2.82
N ALA A 10 -7.20 8.78 -3.56
CA ALA A 10 -8.05 8.13 -4.57
C ALA A 10 -7.23 7.56 -5.73
N ILE A 11 -6.24 8.31 -6.24
CA ILE A 11 -5.31 7.82 -7.27
C ILE A 11 -4.55 6.60 -6.76
N TRP A 12 -4.01 6.68 -5.55
CA TRP A 12 -3.23 5.58 -4.98
C TRP A 12 -4.09 4.32 -4.75
N LEU A 13 -5.28 4.44 -4.18
CA LEU A 13 -6.22 3.33 -4.01
C LEU A 13 -6.66 2.74 -5.35
N GLY A 14 -6.93 3.60 -6.35
CA GLY A 14 -7.28 3.19 -7.70
C GLY A 14 -6.16 2.38 -8.36
N MET A 15 -4.90 2.81 -8.21
CA MET A 15 -3.73 2.03 -8.66
C MET A 15 -3.65 0.67 -7.96
N GLN A 16 -3.80 0.65 -6.63
CA GLN A 16 -3.63 -0.58 -5.86
C GLN A 16 -4.73 -1.62 -6.20
N MET A 17 -5.97 -1.16 -6.39
CA MET A 17 -7.09 -2.00 -6.85
C MET A 17 -6.95 -2.41 -8.31
N GLY A 18 -6.58 -1.48 -9.20
CA GLY A 18 -6.39 -1.76 -10.62
C GLY A 18 -5.28 -2.79 -10.84
N PHE A 19 -4.19 -2.70 -10.09
CA PHE A 19 -3.15 -3.72 -10.13
C PHE A 19 -3.67 -5.05 -9.61
N ALA A 20 -4.24 -5.08 -8.41
CA ALA A 20 -4.69 -6.32 -7.79
C ALA A 20 -5.78 -7.07 -8.58
N TYR A 21 -6.75 -6.37 -9.16
CA TYR A 21 -7.93 -6.98 -9.79
C TYR A 21 -7.93 -7.00 -11.31
N ILE A 22 -7.23 -6.08 -11.99
CA ILE A 22 -7.22 -6.00 -13.45
C ILE A 22 -5.90 -6.53 -13.99
N VAL A 23 -4.78 -6.00 -13.50
CA VAL A 23 -3.46 -6.33 -14.05
C VAL A 23 -3.01 -7.73 -13.63
N SER A 24 -3.30 -8.15 -12.39
CA SER A 24 -2.99 -9.49 -11.90
C SER A 24 -3.60 -10.59 -12.80
N PRO A 25 -4.93 -10.68 -13.00
CA PRO A 25 -5.48 -11.72 -13.86
C PRO A 25 -4.94 -11.61 -15.28
N VAL A 26 -4.86 -10.40 -15.88
CA VAL A 26 -4.35 -10.23 -17.25
C VAL A 26 -2.91 -10.75 -17.42
N LEU A 27 -2.04 -10.57 -16.43
CA LEU A 27 -0.66 -11.07 -16.47
C LEU A 27 -0.55 -12.58 -16.29
N PHE A 28 -1.49 -13.19 -15.55
CA PHE A 28 -1.43 -14.62 -15.19
C PHE A 28 -2.37 -15.52 -16.02
N THR A 29 -3.39 -14.96 -16.69
CA THR A 29 -4.26 -15.71 -17.63
C THR A 29 -3.75 -15.67 -19.06
N ASN A 30 -2.94 -14.68 -19.44
CA ASN A 30 -2.28 -14.69 -20.73
C ASN A 30 -1.13 -15.70 -20.73
N THR A 31 -1.25 -16.74 -21.55
CA THR A 31 -0.21 -17.75 -21.83
C THR A 31 1.07 -17.19 -22.47
N LEU A 32 1.08 -15.89 -22.77
CA LEU A 32 2.20 -15.16 -23.40
C LEU A 32 3.37 -14.88 -22.45
N LEU A 33 3.16 -14.86 -21.13
CA LEU A 33 4.24 -14.63 -20.16
C LEU A 33 4.54 -15.89 -19.34
N SER A 34 5.82 -16.25 -19.24
CA SER A 34 6.26 -17.19 -18.21
C SER A 34 5.86 -16.68 -16.83
N ASN A 35 5.29 -17.57 -16.01
CA ASN A 35 4.86 -17.28 -14.63
C ASN A 35 5.92 -16.51 -13.80
N GLY A 36 7.21 -16.76 -14.07
CA GLY A 36 8.31 -16.03 -13.44
C GLY A 36 8.40 -14.56 -13.85
N MET A 37 8.21 -14.23 -15.13
CA MET A 37 8.22 -12.84 -15.61
C MET A 37 7.00 -12.07 -15.13
N ALA A 38 5.80 -12.67 -15.21
CA ALA A 38 4.58 -12.05 -14.71
C ALA A 38 4.69 -11.66 -13.23
N THR A 39 5.30 -12.54 -12.43
CA THR A 39 5.56 -12.29 -11.00
C THR A 39 6.53 -11.13 -10.77
N ARG A 40 7.63 -11.07 -11.53
CA ARG A 40 8.60 -9.96 -11.43
C ARG A 40 7.97 -8.62 -11.82
N LEU A 41 7.15 -8.62 -12.88
CA LEU A 41 6.43 -7.44 -13.33
C LEU A 41 5.44 -6.96 -12.26
N MET A 42 4.67 -7.88 -11.69
CA MET A 42 3.70 -7.60 -10.64
C MET A 42 4.37 -7.09 -9.36
N GLY A 43 5.49 -7.68 -8.97
CA GLY A 43 6.31 -7.21 -7.85
C GLY A 43 6.78 -5.76 -8.06
N SER A 44 7.20 -5.43 -9.28
CA SER A 44 7.65 -4.07 -9.63
C SER A 44 6.51 -3.06 -9.61
N LEU A 45 5.32 -3.44 -10.12
CA LEU A 45 4.11 -2.63 -10.07
C LEU A 45 3.67 -2.33 -8.63
N PHE A 46 3.68 -3.34 -7.76
CA PHE A 46 3.38 -3.14 -6.34
C PHE A 46 4.44 -2.31 -5.62
N GLN A 47 5.73 -2.46 -5.94
CA GLN A 47 6.77 -1.58 -5.39
C GLN A 47 6.53 -0.12 -5.77
N LEU A 48 6.18 0.14 -7.03
CA LEU A 48 5.89 1.50 -7.50
C LEU A 48 4.63 2.07 -6.82
N SER A 49 3.56 1.27 -6.73
CA SER A 49 2.33 1.65 -6.02
C SER A 49 2.58 1.91 -4.53
N ASN A 50 3.37 1.08 -3.86
CA ASN A 50 3.67 1.24 -2.44
C ASN A 50 4.55 2.46 -2.19
N GLY A 51 5.51 2.76 -3.07
CA GLY A 51 6.29 3.99 -3.04
C GLY A 51 5.42 5.24 -3.16
N LEU A 52 4.52 5.27 -4.14
CA LEU A 52 3.54 6.36 -4.29
C LEU A 52 2.59 6.46 -3.08
N GLY A 53 2.25 5.32 -2.47
CA GLY A 53 1.48 5.26 -1.24
C GLY A 53 2.18 5.97 -0.09
N VAL A 54 3.47 5.68 0.13
CA VAL A 54 4.25 6.35 1.18
C VAL A 54 4.23 7.86 0.98
N VAL A 55 4.51 8.34 -0.23
CA VAL A 55 4.48 9.78 -0.53
C VAL A 55 3.10 10.38 -0.25
N THR A 56 2.05 9.72 -0.74
CA THR A 56 0.66 10.14 -0.53
C THR A 56 0.33 10.27 0.95
N TRP A 57 0.59 9.23 1.75
CA TRP A 57 0.26 9.21 3.16
C TRP A 57 1.14 10.17 3.99
N VAL A 58 2.40 10.41 3.60
CA VAL A 58 3.25 11.45 4.20
C VAL A 58 2.67 12.84 3.96
N VAL A 59 2.25 13.14 2.71
CA VAL A 59 1.60 14.41 2.39
C VAL A 59 0.31 14.57 3.20
N VAL A 60 -0.49 13.52 3.35
CA VAL A 60 -1.71 13.55 4.18
C VAL A 60 -1.37 13.76 5.66
N TRP A 61 -0.34 13.10 6.17
CA TRP A 61 0.12 13.26 7.56
C TRP A 61 0.54 14.70 7.87
N LEU A 62 1.32 15.32 6.97
CA LEU A 62 1.75 16.72 7.09
C LEU A 62 0.55 17.67 7.09
N ASN A 63 -0.43 17.43 6.23
CA ASN A 63 -1.65 18.23 6.15
C ASN A 63 -2.54 18.10 7.41
N CYS A 64 -2.52 16.95 8.08
CA CYS A 64 -3.26 16.74 9.32
C CYS A 64 -2.63 17.44 10.54
N ARG A 65 -1.35 17.83 10.49
CA ARG A 65 -0.61 18.39 11.64
C ARG A 65 -1.03 19.82 12.00
N GLY A 66 -1.51 20.60 11.03
CA GLY A 66 -1.79 22.03 11.19
C GLY A 66 -3.25 22.41 11.38
N ASN A 67 -4.14 21.46 11.66
CA ASN A 67 -5.58 21.72 11.69
C ASN A 67 -6.12 21.84 13.13
N PRO A 68 -6.25 23.05 13.70
CA PRO A 68 -6.69 23.26 15.08
C PRO A 68 -8.16 22.85 15.33
N TYR A 69 -8.92 22.62 14.27
CA TYR A 69 -10.33 22.24 14.34
C TYR A 69 -10.57 20.76 14.60
N TRP A 70 -9.55 19.91 14.57
CA TRP A 70 -9.70 18.50 14.93
C TRP A 70 -9.40 18.34 16.41
N GLY A 71 -10.42 18.08 17.23
CA GLY A 71 -10.25 17.88 18.67
C GLY A 71 -9.10 16.92 18.98
N GLU A 72 -8.23 17.34 19.92
CA GLU A 72 -6.91 16.78 20.23
C GLU A 72 -6.87 15.23 20.19
N SER A 73 -7.87 14.58 20.80
CA SER A 73 -7.92 13.12 20.96
C SER A 73 -8.25 12.36 19.66
N ARG A 74 -9.19 12.86 18.84
CA ARG A 74 -9.66 12.16 17.63
C ARG A 74 -8.69 12.38 16.47
N ALA A 75 -8.09 13.57 16.38
CA ALA A 75 -7.03 13.91 15.44
C ALA A 75 -5.79 13.03 15.65
N ASN A 76 -5.37 12.87 16.91
CA ASN A 76 -4.16 12.13 17.26
C ASN A 76 -4.29 10.63 16.94
N ARG A 77 -5.47 10.05 17.14
CA ARG A 77 -5.73 8.65 16.76
C ARG A 77 -5.66 8.43 15.26
N VAL A 78 -6.26 9.28 14.44
CA VAL A 78 -6.16 9.18 12.96
C VAL A 78 -4.71 9.33 12.51
N ARG A 79 -3.95 10.24 13.13
CA ARG A 79 -2.53 10.44 12.83
C ARG A 79 -1.68 9.20 13.15
N GLN A 80 -1.95 8.51 14.25
CA GLN A 80 -1.29 7.25 14.59
C GLN A 80 -1.57 6.17 13.52
N TRP A 81 -2.81 6.04 13.06
CA TRP A 81 -3.15 5.08 12.00
C TRP A 81 -2.50 5.42 10.66
N ILE A 82 -2.35 6.71 10.32
CA ILE A 82 -1.58 7.12 9.13
C ILE A 82 -0.11 6.71 9.25
N ILE A 83 0.49 6.81 10.45
CA ILE A 83 1.86 6.34 10.68
C ILE A 83 1.95 4.82 10.53
N VAL A 84 1.00 4.06 11.10
CA VAL A 84 0.94 2.60 10.94
C VAL A 84 0.83 2.21 9.46
N MET A 85 0.03 2.95 8.69
CA MET A 85 -0.11 2.76 7.25
C MET A 85 1.21 3.00 6.48
N ILE A 86 1.91 4.09 6.78
CA ILE A 86 3.23 4.40 6.21
C ILE A 86 4.24 3.31 6.56
N MET A 87 4.26 2.85 7.82
CA MET A 87 5.14 1.78 8.27
C MET A 87 4.84 0.47 7.54
N GLY A 88 3.57 0.10 7.35
CA GLY A 88 3.18 -1.08 6.60
C GLY A 88 3.64 -1.03 5.13
N LEU A 89 3.52 0.14 4.50
CA LEU A 89 4.02 0.36 3.14
C LEU A 89 5.54 0.29 3.05
N LEU A 90 6.27 0.86 4.01
CA LEU A 90 7.73 0.79 4.09
C LEU A 90 8.22 -0.63 4.32
N VAL A 91 7.59 -1.39 5.21
CA VAL A 91 7.90 -2.81 5.42
C VAL A 91 7.69 -3.59 4.12
N SER A 92 6.59 -3.34 3.41
CA SER A 92 6.36 -3.95 2.10
C SER A 92 7.44 -3.55 1.07
N LEU A 93 7.87 -2.30 1.02
CA LEU A 93 8.98 -1.91 0.14
C LEU A 93 10.27 -2.64 0.51
N LEU A 94 10.67 -2.60 1.78
CA LEU A 94 11.90 -3.20 2.28
C LEU A 94 11.96 -4.71 2.02
N LEU A 95 10.88 -5.43 2.27
CA LEU A 95 10.81 -6.86 1.94
C LEU A 95 11.03 -7.11 0.44
N GLY A 96 10.57 -6.19 -0.42
CA GLY A 96 10.70 -6.31 -1.87
C GLY A 96 12.14 -6.09 -2.32
N TRP A 97 12.86 -5.19 -1.64
CA TRP A 97 14.30 -5.00 -1.81
C TRP A 97 15.08 -6.23 -1.32
N VAL A 98 14.75 -6.77 -0.14
CA VAL A 98 15.42 -7.95 0.42
C VAL A 98 15.32 -9.15 -0.53
N VAL A 99 14.14 -9.42 -1.10
CA VAL A 99 13.96 -10.50 -2.08
C VAL A 99 14.78 -10.30 -3.35
N LYS A 100 14.94 -9.04 -3.79
CA LYS A 100 15.64 -8.72 -5.04
C LYS A 100 17.16 -8.83 -4.90
N TYR A 101 17.73 -8.40 -3.77
CA TYR A 101 19.18 -8.32 -3.56
C TYR A 101 19.75 -9.46 -2.71
N PHE A 102 18.91 -10.13 -1.92
CA PHE A 102 19.32 -11.24 -1.06
C PHE A 102 18.34 -12.43 -1.22
N PRO A 103 18.29 -13.06 -2.41
CA PRO A 103 17.35 -14.14 -2.68
C PRO A 103 17.58 -15.38 -1.80
N ASP A 104 18.83 -15.61 -1.36
CA ASP A 104 19.23 -16.78 -0.57
C ASP A 104 19.01 -16.61 0.94
N ASN A 105 18.47 -15.46 1.39
CA ASN A 105 18.26 -15.22 2.81
C ASN A 105 17.19 -16.14 3.39
N VAL A 106 17.45 -16.65 4.60
CA VAL A 106 16.54 -17.54 5.35
C VAL A 106 15.15 -16.93 5.53
N LEU A 107 15.05 -15.60 5.65
CA LEU A 107 13.80 -14.86 5.70
C LEU A 107 12.98 -15.01 4.41
N VAL A 108 13.63 -15.04 3.25
CA VAL A 108 12.98 -15.25 1.95
C VAL A 108 12.49 -16.69 1.82
N HIS A 109 13.26 -17.66 2.34
CA HIS A 109 12.86 -19.06 2.41
C HIS A 109 11.72 -19.32 3.41
N TRP A 110 11.71 -18.65 4.56
CA TRP A 110 10.67 -18.76 5.58
C TRP A 110 9.36 -18.04 5.20
N LEU A 111 9.46 -16.82 4.65
CA LEU A 111 8.29 -16.06 4.18
C LEU A 111 7.78 -16.56 2.83
N GLY A 112 8.64 -17.13 2.00
CA GLY A 112 8.30 -17.71 0.71
C GLY A 112 7.76 -19.14 0.79
N GLY A 113 8.19 -19.90 1.81
CA GLY A 113 8.00 -21.34 1.89
C GLY A 113 8.66 -22.06 0.71
N GLY A 114 9.14 -23.28 0.90
CA GLY A 114 9.45 -24.14 -0.25
C GLY A 114 8.25 -24.12 -1.23
N PHE A 115 8.51 -23.87 -2.51
CA PHE A 115 7.51 -23.84 -3.60
C PHE A 115 6.58 -22.62 -3.72
N GLY A 116 7.08 -21.47 -4.17
CA GLY A 116 6.29 -20.60 -5.05
C GLY A 116 5.04 -19.90 -4.47
N VAL A 117 4.89 -19.85 -3.14
CA VAL A 117 3.75 -19.24 -2.41
C VAL A 117 3.98 -17.76 -2.06
N TRP A 118 5.12 -17.17 -2.42
CA TRP A 118 5.36 -15.71 -2.30
C TRP A 118 4.22 -14.84 -2.90
N ARG A 119 3.47 -15.41 -3.85
CA ARG A 119 2.26 -14.83 -4.47
C ARG A 119 1.16 -14.49 -3.46
N GLY A 120 0.97 -15.29 -2.41
CA GLY A 120 -0.15 -15.16 -1.46
C GLY A 120 0.12 -14.15 -0.35
N SER A 121 1.29 -14.22 0.28
CA SER A 121 1.64 -13.38 1.44
C SER A 121 1.74 -11.89 1.08
N TRP A 122 2.24 -11.57 -0.12
CA TRP A 122 2.31 -10.19 -0.63
C TRP A 122 0.94 -9.60 -0.94
N HIS A 123 0.04 -10.43 -1.48
CA HIS A 123 -1.33 -10.06 -1.78
C HIS A 123 -2.13 -9.77 -0.50
N LEU A 124 -1.94 -10.56 0.55
CA LEU A 124 -2.59 -10.36 1.84
C LEU A 124 -2.14 -9.06 2.52
N LEU A 125 -0.84 -8.78 2.52
CA LEU A 125 -0.31 -7.52 3.04
C LEU A 125 -0.85 -6.32 2.27
N ASN A 126 -0.81 -6.36 0.93
CA ASN A 126 -1.34 -5.27 0.12
C ASN A 126 -2.86 -5.11 0.28
N MET A 127 -3.63 -6.21 0.42
CA MET A 127 -5.07 -6.12 0.73
C MET A 127 -5.33 -5.46 2.08
N GLY A 128 -4.58 -5.84 3.11
CA GLY A 128 -4.67 -5.20 4.43
C GLY A 128 -4.39 -3.71 4.35
N VAL A 129 -3.37 -3.32 3.59
CA VAL A 129 -3.02 -1.93 3.31
C VAL A 129 -4.15 -1.22 2.55
N VAL A 130 -4.70 -1.79 1.47
CA VAL A 130 -5.86 -1.19 0.74
C VAL A 130 -7.01 -0.91 1.70
N LEU A 131 -7.39 -1.89 2.53
CA LEU A 131 -8.52 -1.78 3.47
C LEU A 131 -8.28 -0.71 4.53
N LEU A 132 -7.07 -0.67 5.10
CA LEU A 132 -6.67 0.37 6.06
C LEU A 132 -6.69 1.76 5.39
N GLY A 133 -6.18 1.86 4.16
CA GLY A 133 -6.16 3.10 3.40
C GLY A 133 -7.55 3.63 3.08
N LEU A 134 -8.47 2.74 2.69
CA LEU A 134 -9.87 3.08 2.42
C LEU A 134 -10.59 3.50 3.71
N GLY A 135 -10.40 2.75 4.81
CA GLY A 135 -10.96 3.10 6.11
C GLY A 135 -10.47 4.46 6.63
N LEU A 136 -9.18 4.78 6.41
CA LEU A 136 -8.62 6.08 6.73
C LEU A 136 -9.15 7.18 5.82
N ALA A 137 -9.31 6.94 4.52
CA ALA A 137 -9.91 7.88 3.58
C ALA A 137 -11.34 8.27 4.01
N ILE A 138 -12.17 7.30 4.37
CA ILE A 138 -13.54 7.55 4.87
C ILE A 138 -13.51 8.37 6.17
N ARG A 139 -12.62 8.03 7.11
CA ARG A 139 -12.49 8.80 8.36
C ARG A 139 -12.04 10.24 8.11
N LEU A 140 -11.08 10.44 7.20
CA LEU A 140 -10.59 11.77 6.83
C LEU A 140 -11.70 12.60 6.16
N LEU A 141 -12.50 12.02 5.27
CA LEU A 141 -13.64 12.68 4.64
C LEU A 141 -14.78 13.00 5.64
N ARG A 142 -15.02 12.14 6.63
CA ARG A 142 -16.01 12.43 7.68
C ARG A 142 -15.56 13.55 8.61
N LEU A 143 -14.27 13.62 8.93
CA LEU A 143 -13.70 14.72 9.72
C LEU A 143 -13.63 16.04 8.93
N ASP A 144 -13.62 15.97 7.60
CA ASP A 144 -13.74 17.12 6.72
C ASP A 144 -15.14 17.75 6.82
N ASN A 145 -16.20 16.96 6.63
CA ASN A 145 -17.60 17.41 6.61
C ASN A 145 -18.15 17.90 7.96
N GLN A 146 -17.44 17.64 9.07
CA GLN A 146 -17.86 18.10 10.42
C GLN A 146 -17.31 19.49 10.77
N ASN A 147 -16.46 20.08 9.92
CA ASN A 147 -15.93 21.43 10.03
C ASN A 147 -16.54 22.34 8.96
#